data_AF-A0A937W1E0-F1
#
_entry.id   AF-A0A937W1E0-F1
#
_cell.length_a   1.000
_cell.length_b   1.000
_cell.length_c   1.000
_cell.angle_alpha   90.00
_cell.angle_beta   90.00
_cell.angle_gamma   90.00
#
_symmetry.space_group_name_H-M   'P 1'
#
loop_
_entity.id
_entity.type
_entity.pdbx_description
1 polymer ?
#
loop_
_entity_poly.entity_id
_entity_poly.type
_entity_poly.pdbx_seq_one_letter_code
_entity_poly.pdbx_strand_id
1 'polypeptide(L)'
;VGNQFSPVTVNLQTGTAFGAGGTDTLSNFENVVGTRGNDSLTGDAMNNILTGGAGSDSLIGGAGADTYVFDSTVGQATIFGFVSGTDKLCFTQSALPIGDGDTSVEGGVVVPGPGGFAPTAELVIVQTNAPFLSTNTAATAIGSATGSYAPGATALFAVDDNVSTGLFLFTSAGNDALVRATELTQLGTVSGVSATALGDYLF
;
A
#
# COMPACT_ATOMS: atom_id res chain seq x y z
N VAL A 1 -17.39 24.87 -2.01
CA VAL A 1 -16.24 23.99 -2.33
C VAL A 1 -15.84 23.34 -1.01
N GLY A 2 -16.18 22.07 -0.81
CA GLY A 2 -15.87 21.37 0.44
C GLY A 2 -14.36 21.25 0.64
N ASN A 3 -13.89 21.46 1.87
CA ASN A 3 -12.46 21.37 2.17
C ASN A 3 -12.02 19.91 2.07
N GLN A 4 -11.52 19.51 0.90
CA GLN A 4 -11.02 18.14 0.68
C GLN A 4 -9.83 17.78 1.58
N PHE A 5 -9.28 18.70 2.37
CA PHE A 5 -8.21 18.41 3.34
C PHE A 5 -8.71 18.15 4.76
N SER A 6 -10.01 18.27 5.02
CA SER A 6 -10.57 17.97 6.33
C SER A 6 -10.79 16.47 6.48
N PRO A 7 -10.24 15.84 7.54
CA PRO A 7 -10.38 14.42 7.74
C PRO A 7 -11.84 14.03 8.02
N VAL A 8 -12.18 12.79 7.68
CA VAL A 8 -13.44 12.13 7.96
C VAL A 8 -13.20 10.86 8.79
N THR A 9 -14.21 10.51 9.58
CA THR A 9 -14.30 9.22 10.25
C THR A 9 -15.52 8.50 9.73
N VAL A 10 -15.33 7.41 9.00
CA VAL A 10 -16.40 6.59 8.45
C VAL A 10 -16.37 5.23 9.11
N ASN A 11 -17.52 4.75 9.54
CA ASN A 11 -17.68 3.41 10.09
C ASN A 11 -18.98 2.81 9.55
N LEU A 12 -18.85 1.87 8.62
CA LEU A 12 -19.96 1.16 8.00
C LEU A 12 -20.62 0.18 8.98
N GLN A 13 -19.85 -0.43 9.88
CA GLN A 13 -20.36 -1.31 10.94
C GLN A 13 -21.35 -0.59 11.88
N THR A 14 -21.09 0.67 12.24
CA THR A 14 -22.00 1.49 13.04
C THR A 14 -22.96 2.33 12.20
N GLY A 15 -22.80 2.32 10.88
CA GLY A 15 -23.62 3.09 9.94
C GLY A 15 -23.47 4.60 10.12
N THR A 16 -22.25 5.09 10.34
CA THR A 16 -22.01 6.52 10.60
C THR A 16 -20.84 7.07 9.80
N ALA A 17 -20.98 8.28 9.27
CA ALA A 17 -19.86 9.10 8.82
C ALA A 17 -19.83 10.42 9.60
N PHE A 18 -18.64 10.89 9.94
CA PHE A 18 -18.42 12.17 10.60
C PHE A 18 -17.35 12.97 9.87
N GLY A 19 -17.61 14.26 9.65
CA GLY A 19 -16.65 15.18 9.04
C GLY A 19 -17.03 16.63 9.29
N ALA A 20 -16.48 17.54 8.48
CA ALA A 20 -16.71 18.99 8.64
C ALA A 20 -18.20 19.40 8.52
N GLY A 21 -19.03 18.58 7.89
CA GLY A 21 -20.47 18.82 7.72
C GLY A 21 -21.35 18.31 8.87
N GLY A 22 -20.78 17.60 9.85
CA GLY A 22 -21.54 16.93 10.91
C GLY A 22 -21.51 15.40 10.78
N THR A 23 -22.54 14.75 11.32
CA THR A 23 -22.70 13.29 11.31
C THR A 23 -23.80 12.87 10.34
N ASP A 24 -23.50 11.93 9.46
CA ASP A 24 -24.44 11.26 8.57
C ASP A 24 -24.72 9.82 9.05
N THR A 25 -25.90 9.30 8.72
CA THR A 25 -26.25 7.88 8.89
C THR A 25 -26.11 7.17 7.56
N LEU A 26 -25.46 6.00 7.57
CA LEU A 26 -25.14 5.19 6.41
C LEU A 26 -25.89 3.85 6.47
N SER A 27 -26.30 3.35 5.31
CA SER A 27 -26.91 2.03 5.17
C SER A 27 -26.67 1.49 3.77
N ASN A 28 -26.30 0.21 3.64
CA ASN A 28 -26.06 -0.49 2.36
C ASN A 28 -24.98 0.20 1.51
N PHE A 29 -23.82 0.46 2.11
CA PHE A 29 -22.65 0.98 1.41
C PHE A 29 -21.48 0.05 1.68
N GLU A 30 -20.76 -0.30 0.62
CA GLU A 30 -19.58 -1.16 0.71
C GLU A 30 -18.30 -0.44 0.21
N ASN A 31 -18.45 0.72 -0.42
CA ASN A 31 -17.34 1.53 -0.91
C ASN A 31 -17.20 2.79 -0.09
N VAL A 32 -16.01 3.03 0.45
CA VAL A 32 -15.67 4.24 1.19
C VAL A 32 -14.47 4.90 0.54
N VAL A 33 -14.66 6.16 0.16
CA VAL A 33 -13.58 7.03 -0.32
C VAL A 33 -13.42 8.15 0.70
N GLY A 34 -12.21 8.29 1.22
CA GLY A 34 -11.80 9.37 2.10
C GLY A 34 -11.61 10.67 1.35
N THR A 35 -10.68 11.46 1.85
CA THR A 35 -10.42 12.83 1.44
C THR A 35 -8.93 12.97 1.09
N ARG A 36 -8.39 14.17 1.24
CA ARG A 36 -6.95 14.46 1.18
C ARG A 36 -6.39 14.76 2.59
N GLY A 37 -7.20 14.53 3.63
CA GLY A 37 -6.85 14.66 5.04
C GLY A 37 -6.41 13.32 5.62
N ASN A 38 -6.30 13.24 6.95
CA ASN A 38 -5.93 11.99 7.63
C ASN A 38 -7.20 11.27 8.09
N ASP A 39 -7.69 10.35 7.28
CA ASP A 39 -9.00 9.73 7.46
C ASP A 39 -8.96 8.46 8.31
N SER A 40 -10.09 8.13 8.92
CA SER A 40 -10.30 6.86 9.62
C SER A 40 -11.48 6.14 8.99
N LEU A 41 -11.22 5.11 8.21
CA LEU A 41 -12.23 4.38 7.45
C LEU A 41 -12.36 2.95 8.00
N THR A 42 -13.56 2.58 8.40
CA THR A 42 -13.91 1.23 8.86
C THR A 42 -15.05 0.69 8.02
N GLY A 43 -14.84 -0.47 7.40
CA GLY A 43 -15.84 -1.24 6.69
C GLY A 43 -16.79 -1.98 7.63
N ASP A 44 -17.44 -3.01 7.12
CA ASP A 44 -18.39 -3.86 7.84
C ASP A 44 -18.02 -5.35 7.71
N ALA A 45 -19.01 -6.23 7.67
CA ALA A 45 -18.78 -7.68 7.55
C ALA A 45 -18.90 -8.18 6.10
N MET A 46 -19.14 -7.26 5.16
CA MET A 46 -19.25 -7.53 3.73
C MET A 46 -17.94 -7.16 3.04
N ASN A 47 -17.82 -7.47 1.75
CA ASN A 47 -16.65 -7.09 0.96
C ASN A 47 -16.65 -5.58 0.75
N ASN A 48 -15.67 -4.87 1.31
CA ASN A 48 -15.56 -3.43 1.19
C ASN A 48 -14.42 -2.98 0.28
N ILE A 49 -14.57 -1.82 -0.35
CA ILE A 49 -13.50 -1.12 -1.06
C ILE A 49 -13.19 0.18 -0.33
N LEU A 50 -11.99 0.29 0.23
CA LEU A 50 -11.55 1.43 1.03
C LEU A 50 -10.44 2.18 0.30
N THR A 51 -10.71 3.44 -0.05
CA THR A 51 -9.71 4.36 -0.61
C THR A 51 -9.48 5.49 0.38
N GLY A 52 -8.30 5.56 1.00
CA GLY A 52 -7.96 6.65 1.93
C GLY A 52 -7.85 8.00 1.23
N GLY A 53 -7.21 7.99 0.05
CA GLY A 53 -6.85 9.18 -0.70
C GLY A 53 -5.44 9.66 -0.32
N ALA A 54 -5.25 10.97 -0.29
CA ALA A 54 -4.00 11.53 0.19
C ALA A 54 -4.08 11.78 1.70
N GLY A 55 -2.94 11.71 2.39
CA GLY A 55 -2.89 11.89 3.84
C GLY A 55 -2.49 10.60 4.55
N SER A 56 -2.45 10.66 5.88
CA SER A 56 -2.14 9.50 6.71
C SER A 56 -3.40 8.86 7.23
N ASP A 57 -3.84 7.81 6.54
CA ASP A 57 -5.14 7.18 6.78
C ASP A 57 -5.04 5.92 7.62
N SER A 58 -6.09 5.63 8.38
CA SER A 58 -6.30 4.37 9.11
C SER A 58 -7.43 3.61 8.45
N LEU A 59 -7.15 2.44 7.89
CA LEU A 59 -8.10 1.63 7.13
C LEU A 59 -8.33 0.28 7.81
N ILE A 60 -9.59 -0.08 8.03
CA ILE A 60 -9.99 -1.37 8.60
C ILE A 60 -11.12 -1.91 7.73
N GLY A 61 -10.89 -2.97 6.95
CA GLY A 61 -11.91 -3.60 6.11
C GLY A 61 -13.00 -4.24 6.96
N GLY A 62 -12.59 -5.09 7.90
CA GLY A 62 -13.51 -5.80 8.78
C GLY A 62 -13.46 -7.28 8.48
N ALA A 63 -14.62 -7.89 8.22
CA ALA A 63 -14.69 -9.25 7.72
C ALA A 63 -15.17 -9.23 6.27
N GLY A 64 -14.88 -10.29 5.51
CA GLY A 64 -15.17 -10.32 4.08
C GLY A 64 -13.87 -10.37 3.28
N ALA A 65 -13.97 -10.16 1.97
CA ALA A 65 -12.83 -9.98 1.10
C ALA A 65 -12.73 -8.50 0.72
N ASP A 66 -11.84 -7.80 1.39
CA ASP A 66 -11.73 -6.34 1.30
C ASP A 66 -10.64 -5.90 0.31
N THR A 67 -10.82 -4.73 -0.28
CA THR A 67 -9.84 -4.11 -1.16
C THR A 67 -9.42 -2.75 -0.62
N TYR A 68 -8.14 -2.60 -0.34
CA TYR A 68 -7.53 -1.34 0.10
C TYR A 68 -6.84 -0.69 -1.10
N VAL A 69 -7.32 0.48 -1.52
CA VAL A 69 -6.87 1.18 -2.71
C VAL A 69 -5.87 2.26 -2.34
N PHE A 70 -4.69 2.19 -2.96
CA PHE A 70 -3.65 3.21 -2.94
C PHE A 70 -3.73 4.01 -4.25
N ASP A 71 -4.00 5.30 -4.14
CA ASP A 71 -4.16 6.23 -5.27
C ASP A 71 -3.34 7.52 -5.09
N SER A 72 -2.39 7.51 -4.14
CA SER A 72 -1.58 8.67 -3.77
C SER A 72 -0.23 8.24 -3.19
N THR A 73 0.80 9.06 -3.41
CA THR A 73 2.10 8.98 -2.73
C THR A 73 2.21 9.95 -1.55
N VAL A 74 1.18 10.75 -1.32
CA VAL A 74 1.15 11.77 -0.26
C VAL A 74 0.54 11.17 1.00
N GLY A 75 1.33 11.18 2.07
CA GLY A 75 0.94 10.54 3.32
C GLY A 75 1.14 9.03 3.26
N GLN A 76 0.66 8.33 4.28
CA GLN A 76 0.90 6.90 4.46
C GLN A 76 -0.33 6.24 5.07
N ALA A 77 -0.87 5.22 4.41
CA ALA A 77 -1.97 4.44 4.97
C ALA A 77 -1.45 3.42 5.99
N THR A 78 -2.22 3.20 7.05
CA THR A 78 -2.05 2.05 7.95
C THR A 78 -3.30 1.17 7.84
N ILE A 79 -3.10 -0.05 7.39
CA ILE A 79 -4.16 -1.05 7.24
C ILE A 79 -4.14 -1.97 8.45
N PHE A 80 -5.30 -2.22 9.06
CA PHE A 80 -5.44 -3.17 10.17
C PHE A 80 -6.38 -4.31 9.80
N GLY A 81 -6.08 -5.49 10.35
CA GLY A 81 -6.95 -6.67 10.19
C GLY A 81 -6.88 -7.31 8.80
N PHE A 82 -5.90 -6.94 7.96
CA PHE A 82 -5.71 -7.53 6.64
C PHE A 82 -5.49 -9.04 6.73
N VAL A 83 -6.18 -9.79 5.87
CA VAL A 83 -6.09 -11.25 5.78
C VAL A 83 -5.51 -11.63 4.42
N SER A 84 -4.21 -12.01 4.40
CA SER A 84 -3.54 -12.51 3.19
C SER A 84 -4.29 -13.69 2.57
N GLY A 85 -4.37 -13.71 1.24
CA GLY A 85 -5.14 -14.65 0.43
C GLY A 85 -6.63 -14.33 0.33
N THR A 86 -7.16 -13.44 1.17
CA THR A 86 -8.57 -13.02 1.15
C THR A 86 -8.69 -11.56 0.68
N ASP A 87 -7.99 -10.66 1.36
CA ASP A 87 -8.00 -9.24 1.06
C ASP A 87 -7.04 -8.89 -0.09
N LYS A 88 -7.18 -7.67 -0.62
CA LYS A 88 -6.38 -7.13 -1.71
C LYS A 88 -5.83 -5.75 -1.41
N LEU A 89 -4.58 -5.53 -1.82
CA LEU A 89 -3.92 -4.24 -1.90
C LEU A 89 -3.93 -3.82 -3.38
N CYS A 90 -4.69 -2.79 -3.71
CA CYS A 90 -4.87 -2.32 -5.07
C CYS A 90 -4.11 -1.01 -5.28
N PHE A 91 -3.24 -0.94 -6.28
CA PHE A 91 -2.40 0.23 -6.56
C PHE A 91 -2.80 0.84 -7.90
N THR A 92 -3.36 2.04 -7.87
CA THR A 92 -3.92 2.64 -9.09
C THR A 92 -2.81 3.16 -10.01
N GLN A 93 -2.60 2.54 -11.17
CA GLN A 93 -1.53 2.93 -12.11
C GLN A 93 -1.55 4.38 -12.59
N SER A 94 -2.72 5.02 -12.63
CA SER A 94 -2.81 6.43 -13.02
C SER A 94 -2.15 7.38 -12.01
N ALA A 95 -2.02 6.96 -10.75
CA ALA A 95 -1.39 7.73 -9.69
C ALA A 95 -0.05 7.12 -9.23
N LEU A 96 0.09 5.81 -9.33
CA LEU A 96 1.23 5.01 -8.92
C LEU A 96 1.67 4.13 -10.09
N PRO A 97 2.34 4.68 -11.11
CA PRO A 97 2.79 3.89 -12.26
C PRO A 97 3.90 2.93 -11.79
N ILE A 98 3.55 1.67 -11.61
CA ILE A 98 4.45 0.58 -11.22
C ILE A 98 4.76 -0.22 -12.47
N GLY A 99 6.04 -0.55 -12.69
CA GLY A 99 6.43 -1.37 -13.83
C GLY A 99 6.15 -0.69 -15.17
N ASP A 100 5.43 -1.37 -16.05
CA ASP A 100 5.01 -0.81 -17.34
C ASP A 100 3.67 -0.02 -17.30
N GLY A 101 3.05 0.06 -16.13
CA GLY A 101 1.84 0.84 -15.88
C GLY A 101 0.55 0.15 -16.32
N ASP A 102 0.59 -1.16 -16.60
CA ASP A 102 -0.59 -1.97 -16.84
C ASP A 102 -1.16 -2.61 -15.55
N THR A 103 -2.21 -3.43 -15.69
CA THR A 103 -2.95 -4.02 -14.56
C THR A 103 -2.43 -5.41 -14.15
N SER A 104 -1.41 -5.92 -14.83
CA SER A 104 -0.77 -7.18 -14.51
C SER A 104 0.39 -6.96 -13.56
N VAL A 105 0.83 -8.05 -12.91
CA VAL A 105 2.03 -8.05 -12.06
C VAL A 105 3.06 -8.92 -12.74
N GLU A 106 4.08 -8.30 -13.33
CA GLU A 106 5.13 -8.99 -14.08
C GLU A 106 6.32 -9.29 -13.19
N GLY A 107 6.86 -10.51 -13.32
CA GLY A 107 8.09 -10.90 -12.63
C GLY A 107 8.00 -10.87 -11.10
N GLY A 108 6.77 -10.85 -10.54
CA GLY A 108 6.51 -10.87 -9.12
C GLY A 108 7.29 -11.97 -8.40
N VAL A 109 8.06 -11.62 -7.36
CA VAL A 109 8.96 -12.56 -6.69
C VAL A 109 8.99 -12.34 -5.17
N VAL A 110 9.14 -13.44 -4.44
CA VAL A 110 9.39 -13.43 -2.99
C VAL A 110 10.86 -13.78 -2.75
N VAL A 111 11.57 -12.94 -2.01
CA VAL A 111 12.99 -13.12 -1.69
C VAL A 111 13.20 -13.18 -0.17
N PRO A 112 14.07 -14.08 0.34
CA PRO A 112 14.30 -14.22 1.78
C PRO A 112 15.31 -13.21 2.34
N GLY A 113 15.86 -12.35 1.49
CA GLY A 113 17.15 -11.70 1.66
C GLY A 113 17.27 -10.45 0.79
N PRO A 114 18.29 -9.60 1.05
CA PRO A 114 18.66 -8.55 0.11
C PRO A 114 19.05 -9.12 -1.26
N GLY A 115 18.47 -8.53 -2.31
CA GLY A 115 18.67 -8.88 -3.72
C GLY A 115 17.93 -10.14 -4.17
N GLY A 116 18.40 -10.74 -5.26
CA GLY A 116 17.82 -11.98 -5.80
C GLY A 116 16.58 -11.79 -6.69
N PHE A 117 16.30 -10.56 -7.11
CA PHE A 117 15.21 -10.22 -8.03
C PHE A 117 15.73 -9.58 -9.32
N ALA A 118 14.94 -9.66 -10.39
CA ALA A 118 15.25 -9.01 -11.66
C ALA A 118 14.90 -7.52 -11.61
N PRO A 119 15.60 -6.63 -12.35
CA PRO A 119 15.20 -5.23 -12.45
C PRO A 119 13.88 -5.03 -13.22
N THR A 120 13.36 -6.09 -13.86
CA THR A 120 12.05 -6.12 -14.52
C THR A 120 10.94 -6.67 -13.62
N ALA A 121 11.24 -7.04 -12.37
CA ALA A 121 10.20 -7.46 -11.43
C ALA A 121 9.44 -6.22 -10.94
N GLU A 122 8.14 -6.21 -11.14
CA GLU A 122 7.28 -5.10 -10.75
C GLU A 122 6.84 -5.19 -9.29
N LEU A 123 6.82 -6.41 -8.74
CA LEU A 123 6.57 -6.68 -7.33
C LEU A 123 7.69 -7.53 -6.74
N VAL A 124 8.27 -7.08 -5.64
CA VAL A 124 9.24 -7.85 -4.86
C VAL A 124 8.82 -7.85 -3.39
N ILE A 125 8.55 -9.05 -2.85
CA ILE A 125 8.25 -9.25 -1.43
C ILE A 125 9.52 -9.74 -0.72
N VAL A 126 9.99 -8.97 0.26
CA VAL A 126 11.26 -9.17 0.97
C VAL A 126 11.01 -9.67 2.39
N GLN A 127 11.30 -10.94 2.63
CA GLN A 127 11.04 -11.66 3.89
C GLN A 127 12.26 -11.69 4.81
N THR A 128 12.90 -10.55 5.06
CA THR A 128 14.19 -10.48 5.77
C THR A 128 14.10 -10.36 7.29
N ASN A 129 12.89 -10.27 7.87
CA ASN A 129 12.70 -9.87 9.27
C ASN A 129 13.51 -8.60 9.61
N ALA A 130 13.42 -7.60 8.75
CA ALA A 130 14.15 -6.35 8.92
C ALA A 130 13.15 -5.28 9.38
N PRO A 131 13.46 -4.51 10.45
CA PRO A 131 12.57 -3.44 10.87
C PRO A 131 12.47 -2.38 9.76
N PHE A 132 11.41 -2.38 8.95
CA PHE A 132 11.23 -1.45 7.82
C PHE A 132 10.66 -0.08 8.27
N LEU A 133 10.96 0.34 9.50
CA LEU A 133 10.51 1.58 10.13
C LEU A 133 10.88 2.87 9.36
N SER A 134 11.65 2.77 8.27
CA SER A 134 12.05 3.87 7.40
C SER A 134 12.46 3.37 6.01
N THR A 135 12.57 4.28 5.04
CA THR A 135 13.13 3.98 3.71
C THR A 135 14.60 3.53 3.77
N ASN A 136 15.38 3.96 4.77
CA ASN A 136 16.76 3.53 4.97
C ASN A 136 16.87 2.04 5.33
N THR A 137 16.02 1.59 6.25
CA THR A 137 16.02 0.19 6.66
C THR A 137 15.39 -0.69 5.59
N ALA A 138 14.35 -0.22 4.91
CA ALA A 138 13.77 -0.89 3.75
C ALA A 138 14.79 -1.07 2.61
N ALA A 139 15.51 -0.02 2.21
CA ALA A 139 16.54 -0.11 1.18
C ALA A 139 17.65 -1.13 1.52
N THR A 140 18.04 -1.20 2.80
CA THR A 140 19.03 -2.17 3.28
C THR A 140 18.49 -3.61 3.18
N ALA A 141 17.22 -3.82 3.52
CA ALA A 141 16.55 -5.11 3.42
C ALA A 141 16.38 -5.56 1.96
N ILE A 142 16.05 -4.62 1.07
CA ILE A 142 15.85 -4.86 -0.36
C ILE A 142 17.18 -5.14 -1.06
N GLY A 143 18.23 -4.35 -0.83
CA GLY A 143 19.53 -4.51 -1.48
C GLY A 143 19.53 -4.11 -2.96
N SER A 144 20.02 -4.99 -3.83
CA SER A 144 20.22 -4.70 -5.25
C SER A 144 19.57 -5.75 -6.15
N ALA A 145 19.02 -5.31 -7.27
CA ALA A 145 18.59 -6.20 -8.35
C ALA A 145 19.78 -6.95 -8.96
N THR A 146 19.48 -8.00 -9.73
CA THR A 146 20.47 -8.79 -10.48
C THR A 146 21.05 -8.04 -11.69
N GLY A 147 20.50 -6.89 -12.05
CA GLY A 147 20.96 -6.01 -13.13
C GLY A 147 20.54 -4.56 -12.89
N SER A 148 21.09 -3.64 -13.67
CA SER A 148 20.79 -2.21 -13.54
C SER A 148 19.34 -1.89 -13.93
N TYR A 149 18.72 -1.01 -13.16
CA TYR A 149 17.49 -0.33 -13.56
C TYR A 149 17.77 0.73 -14.61
N ALA A 150 16.76 1.02 -15.43
CA ALA A 150 16.75 2.23 -16.25
C ALA A 150 16.29 3.43 -15.39
N PRO A 151 16.78 4.66 -15.63
CA PRO A 151 16.30 5.86 -14.95
C PRO A 151 14.80 6.01 -15.12
N GLY A 152 14.09 6.23 -14.02
CA GLY A 152 12.64 6.33 -13.97
C GLY A 152 11.89 5.00 -13.93
N ALA A 153 12.58 3.85 -14.00
CA ALA A 153 11.93 2.55 -13.79
C ALA A 153 11.34 2.47 -12.37
N THR A 154 10.14 1.91 -12.27
CA THR A 154 9.42 1.79 -11.01
C THR A 154 9.13 0.33 -10.67
N ALA A 155 9.01 0.06 -9.37
CA ALA A 155 8.62 -1.24 -8.83
C ALA A 155 7.97 -1.03 -7.47
N LEU A 156 7.15 -1.99 -7.05
CA LEU A 156 6.61 -2.08 -5.70
C LEU A 156 7.45 -3.05 -4.87
N PHE A 157 7.93 -2.58 -3.73
CA PHE A 157 8.57 -3.41 -2.72
C PHE A 157 7.65 -3.56 -1.51
N ALA A 158 7.40 -4.80 -1.13
CA ALA A 158 6.80 -5.16 0.13
C ALA A 158 7.89 -5.71 1.04
N VAL A 159 8.10 -5.12 2.22
CA VAL A 159 9.18 -5.53 3.14
C VAL A 159 8.57 -5.96 4.46
N ASP A 160 8.94 -7.15 4.93
CA ASP A 160 8.41 -7.74 6.17
C ASP A 160 9.38 -7.57 7.36
N ASP A 161 8.82 -7.29 8.55
CA ASP A 161 9.53 -7.11 9.84
C ASP A 161 9.09 -8.16 10.87
N ASN A 162 8.47 -9.25 10.40
CA ASN A 162 7.81 -10.30 11.16
C ASN A 162 6.57 -9.89 11.96
N VAL A 163 6.18 -8.61 11.95
CA VAL A 163 4.98 -8.12 12.62
C VAL A 163 4.00 -7.52 11.62
N SER A 164 4.51 -6.81 10.64
CA SER A 164 3.79 -6.04 9.64
C SER A 164 4.49 -6.16 8.28
N THR A 165 3.88 -5.61 7.24
CA THR A 165 4.49 -5.44 5.91
C THR A 165 4.48 -3.96 5.54
N GLY A 166 5.64 -3.40 5.19
CA GLY A 166 5.77 -2.04 4.67
C GLY A 166 5.71 -2.03 3.15
N LEU A 167 4.99 -1.07 2.58
CA LEU A 167 4.77 -0.93 1.14
C LEU A 167 5.53 0.28 0.61
N PHE A 168 6.41 0.09 -0.36
CA PHE A 168 7.29 1.13 -0.88
C PHE A 168 7.25 1.18 -2.40
N LEU A 169 6.91 2.34 -2.94
CA LEU A 169 7.13 2.64 -4.35
C LEU A 169 8.60 2.99 -4.56
N PHE A 170 9.26 2.27 -5.45
CA PHE A 170 10.59 2.58 -5.95
C PHE A 170 10.50 3.39 -7.24
N THR A 171 11.41 4.35 -7.41
CA THR A 171 11.65 5.03 -8.69
C THR A 171 13.15 5.21 -8.86
N SER A 172 13.74 4.52 -9.84
CA SER A 172 15.17 4.55 -10.06
C SER A 172 15.63 5.96 -10.48
N ALA A 173 16.65 6.49 -9.80
CA ALA A 173 17.24 7.78 -10.12
C ALA A 173 18.40 7.67 -11.13
N GLY A 174 18.82 6.46 -11.52
CA GLY A 174 20.04 6.25 -12.29
C GLY A 174 20.11 4.90 -13.02
N ASN A 175 21.30 4.60 -13.56
CA ASN A 175 21.57 3.36 -14.28
C ASN A 175 22.35 2.36 -13.41
N ASP A 176 21.79 1.96 -12.28
CA ASP A 176 22.42 0.97 -11.40
C ASP A 176 21.39 0.01 -10.80
N ALA A 177 21.90 -1.03 -10.17
CA ALA A 177 21.06 -2.10 -9.61
C ALA A 177 20.64 -1.83 -8.16
N LEU A 178 21.22 -0.82 -7.51
CA LEU A 178 21.08 -0.62 -6.07
C LEU A 178 19.80 0.15 -5.77
N VAL A 179 18.96 -0.39 -4.89
CA VAL A 179 17.80 0.33 -4.36
C VAL A 179 18.25 1.20 -3.19
N ARG A 180 18.11 2.52 -3.31
CA ARG A 180 18.48 3.48 -2.26
C ARG A 180 17.25 4.01 -1.54
N ALA A 181 17.48 4.43 -0.28
CA ALA A 181 16.45 5.08 0.54
C ALA A 181 15.85 6.33 -0.14
N THR A 182 16.65 7.06 -0.92
CA THR A 182 16.23 8.26 -1.66
C THR A 182 15.39 7.95 -2.91
N GLU A 183 15.32 6.68 -3.32
CA GLU A 183 14.53 6.20 -4.45
C GLU A 183 13.23 5.54 -3.98
N LEU A 184 13.01 5.44 -2.67
CA LEU A 184 11.84 4.83 -2.07
C LEU A 184 10.89 5.89 -1.52
N THR A 185 9.60 5.72 -1.81
CA THR A 185 8.49 6.41 -1.18
C THR A 185 7.63 5.39 -0.45
N GLN A 186 7.48 5.53 0.86
CA GLN A 186 6.60 4.65 1.63
C GLN A 186 5.14 5.03 1.35
N LEU A 187 4.35 4.05 0.91
CA LEU A 187 2.92 4.21 0.61
C LEU A 187 2.06 3.87 1.84
N GLY A 188 2.49 2.89 2.63
CA GLY A 188 1.75 2.48 3.80
C GLY A 188 2.33 1.27 4.52
N THR A 189 1.59 0.82 5.52
CA THR A 189 1.91 -0.35 6.34
C THR A 189 0.68 -1.23 6.49
N VAL A 190 0.84 -2.54 6.26
CA VAL A 190 -0.13 -3.57 6.60
C VAL A 190 0.20 -4.09 7.99
N SER A 191 -0.56 -3.64 9.00
CA SER A 191 -0.26 -3.89 10.40
C SER A 191 -0.74 -5.26 10.86
N GLY A 192 0.12 -5.98 11.59
CA GLY A 192 -0.22 -7.28 12.18
C GLY A 192 -0.14 -8.46 11.21
N VAL A 193 0.36 -8.23 9.99
CA VAL A 193 0.56 -9.26 8.96
C VAL A 193 2.05 -9.44 8.75
N SER A 194 2.56 -10.61 9.15
CA SER A 194 4.00 -10.89 9.12
C SER A 194 4.55 -11.22 7.72
N ALA A 195 3.67 -11.50 6.76
CA ALA A 195 3.99 -11.64 5.34
C ALA A 195 2.73 -11.54 4.49
N THR A 196 2.81 -10.78 3.40
CA THR A 196 1.83 -10.80 2.31
C THR A 196 2.25 -11.79 1.22
N ALA A 197 1.34 -12.14 0.32
CA ALA A 197 1.57 -13.04 -0.81
C ALA A 197 1.42 -12.29 -2.14
N LEU A 198 2.03 -12.79 -3.21
CA LEU A 198 1.91 -12.17 -4.55
C LEU A 198 0.45 -11.99 -4.99
N GLY A 199 -0.41 -12.96 -4.64
CA GLY A 199 -1.84 -12.90 -4.96
C GLY A 199 -2.61 -11.81 -4.22
N ASP A 200 -2.02 -11.14 -3.23
CA ASP A 200 -2.66 -10.06 -2.47
C ASP A 200 -2.63 -8.72 -3.21
N TYR A 201 -1.83 -8.61 -4.27
CA TYR A 201 -1.56 -7.35 -4.96
C TYR A 201 -2.34 -7.26 -6.27
N LEU A 202 -2.93 -6.10 -6.52
CA LEU A 202 -3.58 -5.72 -7.76
C LEU A 202 -3.00 -4.39 -8.26
N PHE A 203 -2.74 -4.30 -9.55
CA PHE A 203 -2.27 -3.11 -10.25
C PHE A 203 -3.39 -2.54 -11.14
#